data_AF-T0ZJ65-F1
#
_entry.id   AF-T0ZJ65-F1
#
_cell.length_a   1.000
_cell.length_b   1.000
_cell.length_c   1.000
_cell.angle_alpha   90.00
_cell.angle_beta   90.00
_cell.angle_gamma   90.00
#
_symmetry.space_group_name_H-M   'P 1'
#
loop_
_entity.id
_entity.type
_entity.pdbx_description
1 polymer ?
#
loop_
_entity_poly.entity_id
_entity_poly.type
_entity_poly.pdbx_seq_one_letter_code
_entity_poly.pdbx_strand_id
1 'polypeptide(L)' 'MASDSTTVNPFETAKRQVDIVADLLHLEGGVREVLKSPKRELTVNFPVRLRQGRLSRVHRLS' A
#
# COMPACT_ATOMS: atom_id res chain seq x y z
N MET A 1 -30.62 1.09 2.24
CA MET A 1 -29.48 2.00 2.47
C MET A 1 -28.23 1.25 2.06
N ALA A 2 -27.65 1.57 0.89
CA ALA A 2 -26.44 0.90 0.42
C ALA A 2 -25.26 1.35 1.28
N SER A 3 -24.63 0.41 1.99
CA SER A 3 -23.35 0.64 2.66
C SER A 3 -22.28 0.70 1.58
N ASP A 4 -22.10 1.87 0.98
CA ASP A 4 -20.96 2.14 0.13
C ASP A 4 -19.74 2.18 1.06
N SER A 5 -19.10 1.03 1.25
CA SER A 5 -17.84 0.94 1.99
C SER A 5 -16.80 1.67 1.16
N THR A 6 -16.74 3.00 1.31
CA THR A 6 -15.76 3.87 0.67
C THR A 6 -14.41 3.19 0.81
N THR A 7 -13.92 2.61 -0.28
CA THR A 7 -12.69 1.82 -0.26
C THR A 7 -11.57 2.80 0.04
N VAL A 8 -11.15 2.84 1.30
CA VAL A 8 -10.07 3.72 1.74
C VAL A 8 -8.81 3.25 1.04
N ASN A 9 -8.25 4.08 0.17
CA ASN A 9 -7.00 3.79 -0.49
C ASN A 9 -5.88 3.81 0.57
N PRO A 10 -5.21 2.69 0.85
CA PRO A 10 -4.20 2.61 1.89
C PRO A 10 -2.97 3.47 1.58
N PHE A 11 -2.65 3.68 0.30
CA PHE A 11 -1.54 4.53 -0.12
C PHE A 11 -1.81 6.01 0.18
N GLU A 12 -3.01 6.50 -0.13
CA GLU A 12 -3.40 7.88 0.18
C GLU A 12 -3.51 8.11 1.68
N THR A 13 -3.93 7.08 2.43
CA THR A 13 -3.95 7.12 3.89
C THR A 13 -2.53 7.23 4.46
N ALA A 14 -1.59 6.45 3.95
CA ALA A 14 -0.18 6.50 4.38
C ALA A 14 0.48 7.86 4.09
N LYS A 15 0.24 8.46 2.91
CA LYS A 15 0.73 9.81 2.59
C LYS A 15 0.24 10.85 3.59
N ARG A 16 -1.06 10.82 3.92
CA ARG A 16 -1.65 11.74 4.91
C ARG A 16 -1.02 11.56 6.29
N GLN A 17 -0.67 10.34 6.68
CA GLN A 17 0.03 10.08 7.94
C GLN A 17 1.45 10.66 7.93
N VAL A 18 2.17 10.53 6.80
CA VAL A 18 3.49 11.16 6.63
C VAL A 18 3.39 12.68 6.75
N ASP A 19 2.35 13.29 6.16
CA ASP A 19 2.11 14.73 6.27
C ASP A 19 1.95 15.19 7.73
N ILE A 20 1.10 14.50 8.50
CA ILE A 20 0.85 14.82 9.92
C ILE A 20 2.14 14.71 10.74
N VAL A 21 2.91 13.64 10.55
CA VAL A 21 4.16 13.41 11.30
C VAL A 21 5.25 14.40 10.88
N ALA A 22 5.33 14.74 9.59
CA ALA A 22 6.27 15.73 9.09
C ALA A 22 6.04 17.12 9.71
N ASP A 23 4.77 17.50 9.86
CA ASP A 23 4.40 18.76 10.52
C ASP A 23 4.75 18.74 12.02
N LEU A 24 4.51 17.62 12.71
CA LEU A 24 4.85 17.44 14.14
C LEU A 24 6.36 17.46 14.41
N LEU A 25 7.16 16.92 13.49
CA LEU A 25 8.61 16.83 13.61
C LEU A 25 9.36 17.99 12.93
N HIS A 26 8.63 18.94 12.33
CA HIS A 26 9.19 20.03 11.53
C HIS A 26 10.19 19.57 10.47
N LEU A 27 9.85 18.50 9.73
CA LEU A 27 10.70 17.98 8.68
C LEU A 27 10.79 18.95 7.51
N GLU A 28 11.97 19.03 6.89
CA GLU A 28 12.16 19.77 5.65
C GLU A 28 11.30 19.18 4.52
N GLY A 29 10.79 20.05 3.62
CA GLY A 29 9.93 19.64 2.52
C GLY A 29 10.53 18.53 1.65
N GLY A 30 11.85 18.57 1.40
CA GLY A 30 12.53 17.51 0.64
C GLY A 30 12.43 16.13 1.31
N VAL A 31 12.55 16.07 2.64
CA VAL A 31 12.45 14.82 3.41
C VAL A 31 11.02 14.30 3.40
N ARG A 32 10.04 15.19 3.60
CA ARG A 32 8.60 14.86 3.57
C ARG A 32 8.21 14.20 2.24
N GLU A 33 8.62 14.80 1.12
CA GLU A 33 8.25 14.29 -0.20
C GLU A 33 8.91 12.95 -0.55
N VAL A 34 10.17 12.74 -0.14
CA VAL A 34 10.85 11.45 -0.32
C VAL A 34 10.16 10.32 0.44
N LEU A 35 9.62 10.59 1.64
CA LEU A 35 8.96 9.58 2.47
C LEU A 35 7.55 9.21 1.99
N LYS A 36 6.92 10.02 1.14
CA LYS A 36 5.56 9.76 0.61
C LYS A 36 5.50 8.64 -0.43
N SER A 37 6.64 8.25 -0.98
CA SER A 37 6.72 7.22 -2.01
C SER A 37 7.73 6.14 -1.61
N PRO A 38 7.41 4.86 -1.81
CA PRO A 38 8.37 3.79 -1.55
C PRO A 38 9.55 3.89 -2.52
N LYS A 39 10.75 3.77 -1.98
CA LYS A 39 11.99 3.85 -2.78
C LYS A 39 12.12 2.72 -3.79
N ARG A 40 11.57 1.54 -3.47
CA ARG A 40 11.55 0.35 -4.34
C ARG A 40 10.32 -0.48 -4.00
N GLU A 41 9.69 -1.03 -5.02
CA GLU A 41 8.63 -2.02 -4.90
C GLU A 41 9.02 -3.24 -5.76
N LEU A 42 8.84 -4.44 -5.22
CA LEU A 42 9.06 -5.68 -5.94
C LEU A 42 7.76 -6.49 -5.92
N THR A 43 7.09 -6.54 -7.06
CA THR A 43 5.92 -7.41 -7.25
C THR A 43 6.37 -8.78 -7.73
N VAL A 44 6.05 -9.82 -6.97
CA VAL A 44 6.41 -11.21 -7.27
C VAL A 44 5.17 -12.09 -7.33
N ASN A 45 5.25 -13.13 -8.16
CA ASN A 45 4.20 -14.14 -8.29
C ASN A 45 4.79 -15.49 -7.88
N PHE A 46 4.70 -15.83 -6.60
CA PHE A 46 5.15 -17.14 -6.11
C PHE A 46 4.01 -18.16 -6.23
N PRO A 47 4.22 -19.30 -6.91
CA PRO A 47 3.24 -20.37 -6.91
C PRO A 47 3.23 -21.06 -5.53
N VAL A 48 2.06 -21.16 -4.91
CA VAL A 48 1.90 -21.85 -3.62
C VAL A 48 1.27 -23.23 -3.86
N ARG A 49 1.90 -24.29 -3.33
CA ARG A 49 1.32 -25.64 -3.29
C ARG A 49 0.38 -25.75 -2.10
N LEU A 50 -0.92 -25.89 -2.35
CA LEU A 50 -1.88 -26.25 -1.31
C LEU A 50 -1.73 -27.73 -0.99
N ARG A 51 -1.65 -28.10 0.30
CA ARG A 51 -1.56 -29.52 0.69
C ARG A 51 -2.87 -30.20 0.24
N GLN A 52 -2.72 -31.16 -0.67
CA GLN A 52 -3.73 -31.80 -1.52
C GLN A 52 -4.18 -30.99 -2.77
N GLY A 53 -3.25 -30.89 -3.72
CA GLY A 53 -3.51 -31.09 -5.15
C GLY A 53 -3.93 -29.90 -5.99
N ARG A 54 -4.44 -28.79 -5.42
CA ARG A 54 -4.89 -27.65 -6.23
C ARG A 54 -3.96 -26.45 -6.13
N LEU A 55 -3.24 -26.16 -7.21
CA LEU A 55 -2.51 -24.91 -7.42
C LEU A 55 -3.53 -23.80 -7.74
N SER A 56 -3.70 -22.82 -6.86
CA SER A 56 -4.48 -21.60 -7.15
C SER A 56 -3.53 -20.49 -7.58
N ARG A 57 -3.59 -20.09 -8.86
CA ARG A 57 -2.95 -18.86 -9.36
C ARG A 57 -3.64 -17.66 -8.71
N VAL A 58 -2.87 -16.78 -8.05
CA VAL A 58 -3.39 -15.49 -7.59
C VAL A 58 -3.56 -14.60 -8.83
N HIS A 59 -4.80 -14.30 -9.20
CA HIS A 59 -5.10 -13.41 -10.33
C HIS A 59 -4.83 -11.95 -9.93
N ARG A 60 -4.07 -11.24 -10.77
CA ARG A 60 -3.96 -9.78 -10.75
C ARG A 60 -5.24 -9.22 -11.39
N LEU A 61 -6.00 -8.41 -10.64
CA LEU A 61 -6.95 -7.48 -11.24
C LEU A 61 -6.19 -6.19 -11.56
N SER A 62 -6.25 -5.80 -12.83
CA SER A 62 -5.69 -4.56 -13.38
C SER A 62 -6.55 -3.36 -13.02
#